data_AF-A0A821X041-F1
#
_entry.id   AF-A0A821X041-F1
#
_cell.length_a   1.000
_cell.length_b   1.000
_cell.length_c   1.000
_cell.angle_alpha   90.00
_cell.angle_beta   90.00
_cell.angle_gamma   90.00
#
_symmetry.space_group_name_H-M   'P 1'
#
loop_
_entity.id
_entity.type
_entity.pdbx_description
1 polymer ?
#
loop_
_entity_poly.entity_id
_entity_poly.type
_entity_poly.pdbx_seq_one_letter_code
_entity_poly.pdbx_strand_id
1 'polypeptide(L)'
;KAFDEKDLKGICGVNNGTKKKDLDKTGYKGLGFKAVFGKSDKVMIYSHGEYFRFDSSYQIKWNKEWGTDDQQTWEKENDRQFIYPWQINPVWTNENEIPSLISIFLNQKKKRIHVAYVILLNNIGEINSAINQLKQQPDLFLFLRNISQITFLAESSNYTISIARDLSHGLKQVFVNNKPDSQWIIKRFELNIPDDVVDKLSKDTKAPEKLRFIKKAEMFLAAKYKAPSPNEHGDMISGGIEKLREQDSVLFSYLPTKIFGYKFPVLINANFLTNVNREQIHTDSVWNQWLFGRISGEIFQWIKELVNDNKFRSQAYRLIPSELHSENNILTKRFNDSLAENIKHCNFIRNRKNQLLRVDQVIMDSTSMSKQSSFINVDSMREYINNNEKNPCQYGDDPFIDYDINLNQIGVKTFTWDHCIDMFKSDIFIKTHSTEENKRMIEYFFAKYLKIDTDNGMNIDIQRIPFLMDQNNHLQLIKNIYFP
;
A
#
# COMPACT_ATOMS: atom_id res chain seq x y z
N LYS A 1 8.38 11.83 23.74
CA LYS A 1 8.18 11.86 25.21
C LYS A 1 9.53 11.65 25.89
N ALA A 2 9.73 12.19 27.10
CA ALA A 2 10.85 11.83 27.96
C ALA A 2 10.73 10.36 28.41
N PHE A 3 11.84 9.77 28.86
CA PHE A 3 11.83 8.43 29.45
C PHE A 3 11.02 8.44 30.74
N ASP A 4 10.17 7.43 30.89
CA ASP A 4 9.59 7.04 32.17
C ASP A 4 10.28 5.77 32.72
N GLU A 5 9.89 5.34 33.92
CA GLU A 5 10.45 4.14 34.57
C GLU A 5 10.28 2.88 33.69
N LYS A 6 9.17 2.80 32.93
CA LYS A 6 8.92 1.69 32.02
C LYS A 6 9.88 1.74 30.83
N ASP A 7 10.12 2.92 30.24
CA ASP A 7 11.09 3.07 29.16
C ASP A 7 12.51 2.70 29.61
N LEU A 8 12.91 3.11 30.83
CA LEU A 8 14.21 2.77 31.40
C LEU A 8 14.37 1.26 31.63
N LYS A 9 13.38 0.61 32.26
CA LYS A 9 13.38 -0.86 32.39
C LYS A 9 13.42 -1.55 31.02
N GLY A 10 12.69 -1.00 30.05
CA GLY A 10 12.60 -1.54 28.70
C GLY A 10 13.90 -1.43 27.90
N ILE A 11 14.65 -0.33 28.04
CA ILE A 11 15.94 -0.15 27.35
C ILE A 11 17.05 -0.97 28.00
N CYS A 12 16.96 -1.23 29.30
CA CYS A 12 17.93 -2.04 30.04
C CYS A 12 17.70 -3.53 29.79
N GLY A 13 16.46 -4.02 29.78
CA GLY A 13 16.16 -5.44 29.68
C GLY A 13 16.61 -6.13 28.37
N VAL A 14 16.98 -7.41 28.49
CA VAL A 14 17.06 -8.38 27.39
C VAL A 14 15.78 -9.20 27.42
N ASN A 15 15.07 -9.35 26.30
CA ASN A 15 13.80 -10.10 26.22
C ASN A 15 12.65 -9.59 27.15
N ASN A 16 12.81 -8.49 27.87
CA ASN A 16 11.81 -7.88 28.77
C ASN A 16 11.46 -6.44 28.40
N GLY A 17 11.49 -6.11 27.10
CA GLY A 17 11.09 -4.79 26.63
C GLY A 17 9.62 -4.48 26.98
N THR A 18 9.34 -3.25 27.37
CA THR A 18 7.98 -2.77 27.73
C THR A 18 6.96 -2.79 26.59
N LYS A 19 7.37 -3.26 25.41
CA LYS A 19 6.56 -3.52 24.22
C LYS A 19 6.08 -4.97 24.10
N LYS A 20 6.50 -5.90 24.98
CA LYS A 20 6.04 -7.30 24.94
C LYS A 20 4.55 -7.45 25.23
N LYS A 21 4.03 -6.69 26.20
CA LYS A 21 2.62 -6.75 26.65
C LYS A 21 1.68 -5.80 25.91
N ASP A 22 2.23 -4.77 25.28
CA ASP A 22 1.45 -3.72 24.61
C ASP A 22 1.26 -4.09 23.13
N LEU A 23 0.04 -4.47 22.76
CA LEU A 23 -0.31 -4.92 21.41
C LEU A 23 -0.12 -3.82 20.35
N ASP A 24 -0.23 -2.55 20.74
CA ASP A 24 -0.14 -1.40 19.82
C ASP A 24 1.31 -0.97 19.54
N LYS A 25 2.27 -1.50 20.30
CA LYS A 25 3.70 -1.16 20.14
C LYS A 25 4.43 -2.13 19.22
N THR A 26 5.16 -1.53 18.26
CA THR A 26 5.99 -2.21 17.29
C THR A 26 7.29 -2.76 17.89
N GLY A 27 7.58 -4.02 17.57
CA GLY A 27 8.78 -4.74 18.02
C GLY A 27 8.51 -5.66 19.22
N TYR A 28 8.90 -6.93 19.10
CA TYR A 28 8.68 -7.98 20.11
C TYR A 28 9.98 -8.52 20.72
N LYS A 29 11.15 -8.29 20.09
CA LYS A 29 12.45 -8.80 20.58
C LYS A 29 13.16 -7.87 21.58
N GLY A 30 12.76 -6.59 21.68
CA GLY A 30 13.48 -5.61 22.52
C GLY A 30 14.90 -5.24 22.04
N LEU A 31 15.34 -5.78 20.89
CA LEU A 31 16.70 -5.60 20.37
C LEU A 31 16.91 -4.30 19.58
N GLY A 32 15.87 -3.51 19.35
CA GLY A 32 15.94 -2.34 18.46
C GLY A 32 17.00 -1.32 18.88
N PHE A 33 17.04 -0.98 20.17
CA PHE A 33 18.09 -0.10 20.71
C PHE A 33 19.46 -0.79 20.71
N LYS A 34 19.52 -2.07 21.07
CA LYS A 34 20.78 -2.83 21.23
C LYS A 34 21.61 -2.92 19.94
N ALA A 35 20.99 -2.72 18.78
CA ALA A 35 21.70 -2.61 17.49
C ALA A 35 22.78 -1.51 17.48
N VAL A 36 22.63 -0.47 18.32
CA VAL A 36 23.63 0.61 18.45
C VAL A 36 24.98 0.08 18.91
N PHE A 37 25.01 -0.99 19.72
CA PHE A 37 26.24 -1.54 20.29
C PHE A 37 27.11 -2.29 19.27
N GLY A 38 26.56 -2.63 18.10
CA GLY A 38 27.36 -3.10 16.97
C GLY A 38 28.17 -1.99 16.30
N LYS A 39 27.89 -0.72 16.62
CA LYS A 39 28.50 0.47 15.99
C LYS A 39 29.17 1.41 17.00
N SER A 40 29.04 1.14 18.29
CA SER A 40 29.50 2.01 19.37
C SER A 40 29.69 1.24 20.66
N ASP A 41 30.80 1.49 21.33
CA ASP A 41 31.10 0.94 22.66
C ASP A 41 30.66 1.87 23.80
N LYS A 42 30.14 3.06 23.45
CA LYS A 42 29.74 4.09 24.40
C LYS A 42 28.56 4.91 23.89
N VAL A 43 27.41 4.75 24.55
CA VAL A 43 26.17 5.44 24.22
C VAL A 43 25.64 6.15 25.45
N MET A 44 25.49 7.47 25.34
CA MET A 44 24.93 8.33 26.38
C MET A 44 23.50 8.73 26.00
N ILE A 45 22.63 8.78 26.99
CA ILE A 45 21.24 9.17 26.83
C ILE A 45 20.96 10.33 27.78
N TYR A 46 20.38 11.38 27.22
CA TYR A 46 19.82 12.51 27.95
C TYR A 46 18.30 12.39 27.94
N SER A 47 17.67 12.55 29.10
CA SER A 47 16.21 12.63 29.22
C SER A 47 15.83 13.57 30.36
N HIS A 48 15.05 14.61 30.06
CA HIS A 48 14.49 15.55 31.04
C HIS A 48 15.49 16.15 32.06
N GLY A 49 16.71 16.45 31.65
CA GLY A 49 17.73 17.02 32.55
C GLY A 49 18.68 15.99 33.17
N GLU A 50 18.38 14.70 33.02
CA GLU A 50 19.19 13.62 33.57
C GLU A 50 20.00 12.92 32.47
N TYR A 51 21.12 12.31 32.86
CA TYR A 51 22.02 11.61 31.96
C TYR A 51 22.33 10.21 32.50
N PHE A 52 22.33 9.24 31.60
CA PHE A 52 22.86 7.91 31.86
C PHE A 52 23.57 7.38 30.62
N ARG A 53 24.51 6.46 30.79
CA ARG A 53 25.31 5.92 29.69
C ARG A 53 25.46 4.40 29.76
N PHE A 54 25.59 3.78 28.61
CA PHE A 54 26.10 2.42 28.45
C PHE A 54 27.53 2.54 27.94
N ASP A 55 28.49 2.01 28.68
CA ASP A 55 29.91 2.24 28.44
C ASP A 55 30.69 0.95 28.74
N SER A 56 31.28 0.36 27.70
CA SER A 56 32.06 -0.88 27.81
C SER A 56 33.33 -0.71 28.65
N SER A 57 33.85 0.52 28.74
CA SER A 57 35.06 0.85 29.48
C SER A 57 34.79 1.20 30.95
N TYR A 58 33.52 1.25 31.37
CA TYR A 58 33.17 1.60 32.74
C TYR A 58 33.60 0.50 33.72
N GLN A 59 34.53 0.85 34.61
CA GLN A 59 34.95 -0.02 35.70
C GLN A 59 33.89 0.01 36.80
N ILE A 60 33.10 -1.06 36.88
CA ILE A 60 32.12 -1.21 37.94
C ILE A 60 32.80 -1.55 39.26
N LYS A 61 32.33 -0.95 40.35
CA LYS A 61 32.71 -1.38 41.71
C LYS A 61 32.01 -2.70 42.02
N TRP A 62 32.77 -3.66 42.54
CA TRP A 62 32.22 -4.97 42.92
C TRP A 62 31.07 -4.80 43.92
N ASN A 63 29.94 -5.45 43.65
CA ASN A 63 28.82 -5.50 44.59
C ASN A 63 28.90 -6.80 45.39
N LYS A 64 29.00 -6.69 46.72
CA LYS A 64 29.03 -7.85 47.63
C LYS A 64 27.78 -8.72 47.55
N GLU A 65 26.65 -8.16 47.09
CA GLU A 65 25.42 -8.92 46.84
C GLU A 65 25.55 -9.92 45.67
N TRP A 66 26.64 -9.86 44.89
CA TRP A 66 26.94 -10.85 43.84
C TRP A 66 27.51 -12.17 44.36
N GLY A 67 27.65 -12.30 45.68
CA GLY A 67 27.95 -13.58 46.36
C GLY A 67 29.37 -13.73 46.88
N THR A 68 30.29 -12.83 46.51
CA THR A 68 31.67 -12.80 47.02
C THR A 68 32.07 -11.38 47.42
N ASP A 69 33.14 -11.25 48.20
CA ASP A 69 33.66 -9.95 48.63
C ASP A 69 34.35 -9.14 47.53
N ASP A 70 34.89 -9.81 46.52
CA ASP A 70 35.61 -9.21 45.40
C ASP A 70 35.53 -10.04 44.10
N GLN A 71 35.93 -9.40 42.99
CA GLN A 71 35.91 -9.97 41.65
C GLN A 71 36.85 -11.17 41.50
N GLN A 72 38.07 -11.11 42.07
CA GLN A 72 39.08 -12.15 41.89
C GLN A 72 38.62 -13.46 42.54
N THR A 73 38.00 -13.36 43.72
CA THR A 73 37.39 -14.50 44.41
C THR A 73 36.27 -15.12 43.56
N TRP A 74 35.37 -14.30 43.00
CA TRP A 74 34.30 -14.79 42.13
C TRP A 74 34.82 -15.47 40.86
N GLU A 75 35.80 -14.88 40.19
CA GLU A 75 36.39 -15.41 38.95
C GLU A 75 37.08 -16.75 39.20
N LYS A 76 37.76 -16.89 40.34
CA LYS A 76 38.39 -18.14 40.75
C LYS A 76 37.37 -19.23 41.06
N GLU A 77 36.28 -18.90 41.75
CA GLU A 77 35.21 -19.86 42.08
C GLU A 77 34.42 -20.31 40.84
N ASN A 78 34.32 -19.46 39.81
CA ASN A 78 33.54 -19.72 38.59
C ASN A 78 34.40 -20.15 37.38
N ASP A 79 35.72 -20.27 37.56
CA ASP A 79 36.71 -20.60 36.52
C ASP A 79 36.54 -19.79 35.22
N ARG A 80 36.27 -18.48 35.37
CA ARG A 80 36.09 -17.57 34.23
C ARG A 80 36.28 -16.12 34.62
N GLN A 81 36.67 -15.29 33.65
CA GLN A 81 36.69 -13.84 33.83
C GLN A 81 35.28 -13.26 33.91
N PHE A 82 35.10 -12.28 34.80
CA PHE A 82 33.87 -11.55 34.94
C PHE A 82 33.77 -10.51 33.82
N ILE A 83 32.77 -10.69 32.96
CA ILE A 83 32.44 -9.73 31.90
C ILE A 83 31.19 -9.00 32.35
N TYR A 84 31.34 -7.72 32.69
CA TYR A 84 30.21 -6.87 33.05
C TYR A 84 29.29 -6.69 31.83
N PRO A 85 27.99 -7.03 31.92
CA PRO A 85 27.06 -6.90 30.80
C PRO A 85 26.61 -5.44 30.65
N TRP A 86 27.55 -4.59 30.24
CA TRP A 86 27.40 -3.13 30.15
C TRP A 86 26.29 -2.71 29.19
N GLN A 87 25.93 -3.52 28.19
CA GLN A 87 24.88 -3.19 27.22
C GLN A 87 23.48 -3.13 27.84
N ILE A 88 23.28 -3.70 29.03
CA ILE A 88 21.98 -3.81 29.70
C ILE A 88 21.95 -3.12 31.06
N ASN A 89 23.10 -2.69 31.56
CA ASN A 89 23.22 -1.99 32.83
C ASN A 89 23.73 -0.56 32.60
N PRO A 90 22.86 0.46 32.66
CA PRO A 90 23.27 1.83 32.49
C PRO A 90 24.03 2.34 33.71
N VAL A 91 24.89 3.30 33.48
CA VAL A 91 25.68 4.01 34.48
C VAL A 91 25.11 5.42 34.60
N TRP A 92 24.72 5.81 35.80
CA TRP A 92 24.33 7.19 36.09
C TRP A 92 25.48 8.14 35.74
N THR A 93 25.18 9.25 35.06
CA THR A 93 26.20 10.19 34.59
C THR A 93 25.87 11.59 35.09
N ASN A 94 26.82 12.22 35.77
CA ASN A 94 26.65 13.60 36.23
C ASN A 94 26.97 14.59 35.10
N GLU A 95 26.41 15.80 35.18
CA GLU A 95 26.58 16.82 34.12
C GLU A 95 28.05 17.21 33.89
N ASN A 96 28.88 17.18 34.94
CA ASN A 96 30.32 17.46 34.87
C ASN A 96 31.13 16.38 34.14
N GLU A 97 30.57 15.17 33.94
CA GLU A 97 31.19 14.09 33.17
C GLU A 97 30.87 14.21 31.66
N ILE A 98 30.01 15.15 31.27
CA ILE A 98 29.58 15.34 29.88
C ILE A 98 30.55 16.27 29.15
N PRO A 99 31.05 15.92 27.95
CA PRO A 99 31.86 16.82 27.15
C PRO A 99 31.16 18.17 26.92
N SER A 100 31.90 19.26 27.09
CA SER A 100 31.37 20.62 27.06
C SER A 100 30.55 20.92 25.80
N LEU A 101 31.03 20.51 24.63
CA LEU A 101 30.32 20.66 23.34
C LEU A 101 28.92 20.03 23.35
N ILE A 102 28.78 18.83 23.93
CA ILE A 102 27.49 18.14 24.03
C ILE A 102 26.58 18.88 25.00
N SER A 103 27.11 19.27 26.17
CA SER A 103 26.34 20.02 27.18
C SER A 103 25.80 21.34 26.62
N ILE A 104 26.62 22.09 25.87
CA ILE A 104 26.26 23.35 25.23
C ILE A 104 25.15 23.11 24.19
N PHE A 105 25.31 22.10 23.31
CA PHE A 105 24.31 21.78 22.30
C PHE A 105 22.94 21.43 22.91
N LEU A 106 22.93 20.60 23.95
CA LEU A 106 21.71 20.19 24.64
C LEU A 106 21.07 21.37 25.39
N ASN A 107 21.87 22.17 26.10
CA ASN A 107 21.38 23.32 26.86
C ASN A 107 20.77 24.41 25.95
N GLN A 108 21.40 24.69 24.79
CA GLN A 108 20.85 25.61 23.79
C GLN A 108 19.47 25.17 23.26
N LYS A 109 19.17 23.86 23.27
CA LYS A 109 17.93 23.28 22.74
C LYS A 109 17.06 22.60 23.81
N LYS A 110 17.30 22.88 25.09
CA LYS A 110 16.68 22.19 26.24
C LYS A 110 15.15 22.22 26.23
N LYS A 111 14.54 23.28 25.70
CA LYS A 111 13.08 23.40 25.55
C LYS A 111 12.48 22.55 24.42
N ARG A 112 13.29 22.09 23.46
CA ARG A 112 12.85 21.31 22.28
C ARG A 112 13.25 19.84 22.36
N ILE A 113 14.34 19.53 23.06
CA ILE A 113 14.86 18.17 23.20
C ILE A 113 14.33 17.55 24.48
N HIS A 114 13.43 16.57 24.33
CA HIS A 114 12.95 15.77 25.47
C HIS A 114 13.86 14.58 25.76
N VAL A 115 14.44 13.99 24.71
CA VAL A 115 15.38 12.86 24.77
C VAL A 115 16.44 13.07 23.70
N ALA A 116 17.70 12.79 24.03
CA ALA A 116 18.78 12.71 23.05
C ALA A 116 19.61 11.44 23.27
N TYR A 117 20.03 10.84 22.16
CA TYR A 117 20.99 9.74 22.15
C TYR A 117 22.30 10.29 21.56
N VAL A 118 23.38 10.17 22.32
CA VAL A 118 24.71 10.58 21.91
C VAL A 118 25.56 9.32 21.79
N ILE A 119 25.99 9.03 20.57
CA ILE A 119 26.62 7.76 20.21
C ILE A 119 28.06 8.05 19.80
N LEU A 120 29.02 7.41 20.46
CA LEU A 120 30.42 7.45 20.04
C LEU A 120 30.62 6.46 18.89
N LEU A 121 30.73 6.94 17.65
CA LEU A 121 30.78 6.09 16.47
C LEU A 121 32.16 5.48 16.24
N ASN A 122 32.21 4.16 16.03
CA ASN A 122 33.44 3.45 15.69
C ASN A 122 33.75 3.50 14.18
N ASN A 123 32.72 3.59 13.32
CA ASN A 123 32.86 3.63 11.85
C ASN A 123 31.98 4.74 11.25
N ILE A 124 32.54 5.94 11.13
CA ILE A 124 31.82 7.14 10.65
C ILE A 124 31.42 7.00 9.17
N GLY A 125 32.27 6.39 8.34
CA GLY A 125 32.04 6.26 6.89
C GLY A 125 30.81 5.43 6.56
N GLU A 126 30.67 4.26 7.19
CA GLU A 126 29.50 3.38 7.02
C GLU A 126 28.19 4.08 7.45
N ILE A 127 28.21 4.77 8.60
CA ILE A 127 27.04 5.47 9.12
C ILE A 127 26.64 6.63 8.22
N ASN A 128 27.60 7.39 7.68
CA ASN A 128 27.33 8.45 6.71
C ASN A 128 26.67 7.88 5.44
N SER A 129 27.15 6.74 4.94
CA SER A 129 26.52 6.05 3.81
C SER A 129 25.08 5.65 4.13
N ALA A 130 24.84 5.03 5.29
CA ALA A 130 23.49 4.63 5.72
C ALA A 130 22.53 5.83 5.90
N ILE A 131 23.01 6.95 6.46
CA ILE A 131 22.23 8.19 6.57
C ILE A 131 21.88 8.73 5.19
N ASN A 132 22.83 8.74 4.25
CA ASN A 132 22.60 9.22 2.90
C ASN A 132 21.59 8.33 2.13
N GLN A 133 21.67 7.01 2.30
CA GLN A 133 20.68 6.08 1.78
C GLN A 133 19.29 6.32 2.37
N LEU A 134 19.20 6.58 3.68
CA LEU A 134 17.92 6.87 4.35
C LEU A 134 17.28 8.18 3.83
N LYS A 135 18.09 9.21 3.57
CA LYS A 135 17.62 10.48 2.98
C LYS A 135 16.97 10.26 1.61
N GLN A 136 17.48 9.33 0.81
CA GLN A 136 16.96 9.00 -0.53
C GLN A 136 15.65 8.18 -0.49
N GLN A 137 15.07 7.95 0.69
CA GLN A 137 13.91 7.07 0.87
C GLN A 137 12.78 7.74 1.66
N PRO A 138 12.24 8.88 1.20
CA PRO A 138 11.28 9.68 1.95
C PRO A 138 9.93 8.97 2.17
N ASP A 139 9.54 8.06 1.27
CA ASP A 139 8.30 7.28 1.39
C ASP A 139 8.31 6.29 2.56
N LEU A 140 9.50 5.93 3.09
CA LEU A 140 9.62 5.09 4.29
C LEU A 140 8.86 5.71 5.46
N PHE A 141 8.83 7.03 5.55
CA PHE A 141 8.29 7.74 6.70
C PHE A 141 6.76 7.84 6.68
N LEU A 142 6.09 7.48 5.57
CA LEU A 142 4.64 7.53 5.37
C LEU A 142 3.85 6.78 6.46
N PHE A 143 4.41 5.67 6.95
CA PHE A 143 3.75 4.78 7.89
C PHE A 143 4.03 5.13 9.36
N LEU A 144 4.82 6.18 9.63
CA LEU A 144 5.03 6.64 11.00
C LEU A 144 3.75 7.27 11.54
N ARG A 145 3.34 6.90 12.77
CA ARG A 145 2.08 7.39 13.36
C ARG A 145 2.21 8.78 13.99
N ASN A 146 3.32 9.02 14.69
CA ASN A 146 3.46 10.19 15.58
C ASN A 146 4.57 11.16 15.15
N ILE A 147 5.37 10.80 14.14
CA ILE A 147 6.51 11.62 13.69
C ILE A 147 6.10 12.38 12.44
N SER A 148 5.89 13.69 12.52
CA SER A 148 5.52 14.53 11.36
C SER A 148 6.73 15.01 10.56
N GLN A 149 7.91 15.08 11.18
CA GLN A 149 9.11 15.63 10.57
C GLN A 149 10.37 14.95 11.11
N ILE A 150 11.35 14.75 10.22
CA ILE A 150 12.70 14.29 10.52
C ILE A 150 13.68 15.25 9.87
N THR A 151 14.59 15.80 10.66
CA THR A 151 15.64 16.71 10.17
C THR A 151 17.01 16.10 10.45
N PHE A 152 17.80 15.96 9.38
CA PHE A 152 19.20 15.58 9.41
C PHE A 152 20.03 16.87 9.39
N LEU A 153 20.73 17.15 10.49
CA LEU A 153 21.61 18.29 10.61
C LEU A 153 23.02 17.88 10.19
N ALA A 154 23.63 18.64 9.28
CA ALA A 154 25.02 18.48 8.86
C ALA A 154 25.68 19.86 8.73
N GLU A 155 27.01 19.92 8.76
CA GLU A 155 27.76 21.19 8.70
C GLU A 155 27.51 21.96 7.40
N SER A 156 27.35 21.25 6.26
CA SER A 156 27.17 21.88 4.95
C SER A 156 25.73 22.29 4.66
N SER A 157 24.75 21.46 5.03
CA SER A 157 23.33 21.76 4.82
C SER A 157 22.42 20.84 5.63
N ASN A 158 21.29 21.38 6.06
CA ASN A 158 20.24 20.59 6.68
C ASN A 158 19.40 19.89 5.61
N TYR A 159 19.04 18.63 5.87
CA TYR A 159 18.11 17.88 5.05
C TYR A 159 16.86 17.55 5.87
N THR A 160 15.68 17.95 5.41
CA THR A 160 14.42 17.76 6.15
C THR A 160 13.44 16.96 5.33
N ILE A 161 12.84 15.95 5.96
CA ILE A 161 11.70 15.21 5.43
C ILE A 161 10.52 15.50 6.34
N SER A 162 9.41 15.96 5.78
CA SER A 162 8.17 16.19 6.52
C SER A 162 6.96 15.59 5.81
N ILE A 163 5.93 15.26 6.58
CA ILE A 163 4.70 14.66 6.07
C ILE A 163 3.52 15.50 6.53
N ALA A 164 2.83 16.12 5.58
CA ALA A 164 1.52 16.71 5.83
C ALA A 164 0.46 15.60 5.78
N ARG A 165 -0.32 15.45 6.86
CA ARG A 165 -1.17 14.27 7.08
C ARG A 165 -2.66 14.45 6.81
N ASP A 166 -3.12 15.68 6.60
CA ASP A 166 -4.55 16.00 6.53
C ASP A 166 -4.86 16.86 5.29
N LEU A 167 -4.51 16.36 4.11
CA LEU A 167 -5.01 16.95 2.87
C LEU A 167 -6.41 16.41 2.57
N SER A 168 -7.17 17.14 1.75
CA SER A 168 -8.52 16.74 1.37
C SER A 168 -8.56 15.31 0.82
N HIS A 169 -9.59 14.55 1.21
CA HIS A 169 -9.78 13.13 0.87
C HIS A 169 -8.71 12.16 1.42
N GLY A 170 -8.09 12.48 2.57
CA GLY A 170 -7.13 11.58 3.23
C GLY A 170 -5.78 11.46 2.52
N LEU A 171 -5.48 12.40 1.63
CA LEU A 171 -4.19 12.51 0.96
C LEU A 171 -3.11 12.93 1.95
N LYS A 172 -1.90 12.42 1.74
CA LYS A 172 -0.70 12.80 2.46
C LYS A 172 0.36 13.27 1.48
N GLN A 173 1.03 14.36 1.81
CA GLN A 173 2.12 14.90 1.01
C GLN A 173 3.42 14.76 1.77
N VAL A 174 4.41 14.18 1.09
CA VAL A 174 5.79 14.14 1.55
C VAL A 174 6.51 15.35 0.98
N PHE A 175 7.26 16.02 1.84
CA PHE A 175 8.12 17.13 1.47
C PHE A 175 9.57 16.78 1.76
N VAL A 176 10.44 17.09 0.81
CA VAL A 176 11.89 17.03 0.95
C VAL A 176 12.42 18.45 0.85
N ASN A 177 13.08 18.93 1.91
CA ASN A 177 13.58 20.30 2.01
C ASN A 177 12.51 21.36 1.68
N ASN A 178 11.31 21.17 2.23
CA ASN A 178 10.11 21.98 2.01
C ASN A 178 9.58 22.01 0.56
N LYS A 179 10.12 21.17 -0.33
CA LYS A 179 9.59 20.98 -1.70
C LYS A 179 8.71 19.73 -1.73
N PRO A 180 7.54 19.77 -2.40
CA PRO A 180 6.72 18.59 -2.62
C PRO A 180 7.53 17.50 -3.34
N ASP A 181 7.56 16.29 -2.77
CA ASP A 181 8.28 15.13 -3.32
C ASP A 181 7.30 14.09 -3.88
N SER A 182 6.40 13.59 -3.04
CA SER A 182 5.44 12.55 -3.41
C SER A 182 4.11 12.70 -2.66
N GLN A 183 3.02 12.26 -3.29
CA GLN A 183 1.67 12.31 -2.69
C GLN A 183 1.06 10.91 -2.66
N TRP A 184 0.36 10.59 -1.57
CA TRP A 184 -0.11 9.24 -1.28
C TRP A 184 -1.49 9.25 -0.64
N ILE A 185 -2.30 8.25 -0.96
CA ILE A 185 -3.51 7.90 -0.23
C ILE A 185 -3.15 6.73 0.67
N ILE A 186 -3.37 6.81 1.98
CA ILE A 186 -3.05 5.72 2.92
C ILE A 186 -4.30 5.22 3.59
N LYS A 187 -4.52 3.91 3.56
CA LYS A 187 -5.58 3.23 4.29
C LYS A 187 -4.99 2.28 5.32
N ARG A 188 -5.52 2.35 6.55
CA ARG A 188 -5.23 1.42 7.65
C ARG A 188 -6.36 0.40 7.72
N PHE A 189 -5.99 -0.87 7.83
CA PHE A 189 -6.87 -1.99 8.06
C PHE A 189 -6.54 -2.62 9.40
N GLU A 190 -7.59 -2.86 10.19
CA GLU A 190 -7.52 -3.67 11.40
C GLU A 190 -8.08 -5.06 11.06
N LEU A 191 -7.23 -6.08 11.20
CA LEU A 191 -7.52 -7.44 10.78
C LEU A 191 -7.77 -8.30 12.00
N ASN A 192 -8.99 -8.84 12.13
CA ASN A 192 -9.28 -9.85 13.13
C ASN A 192 -8.70 -11.19 12.68
N ILE A 193 -7.98 -11.86 13.56
CA ILE A 193 -7.34 -13.14 13.27
C ILE A 193 -8.36 -14.25 13.60
N PRO A 194 -8.72 -15.10 12.62
CA PRO A 194 -9.62 -16.22 12.86
C PRO A 194 -9.06 -17.22 13.89
N ASP A 195 -9.94 -17.87 14.65
CA ASP A 195 -9.55 -18.81 15.71
C ASP A 195 -8.69 -19.97 15.18
N ASP A 196 -8.97 -20.47 13.97
CA ASP A 196 -8.18 -21.55 13.35
C ASP A 196 -6.73 -21.11 13.07
N VAL A 197 -6.51 -19.83 12.78
CA VAL A 197 -5.18 -19.25 12.57
C VAL A 197 -4.50 -19.03 13.92
N VAL A 198 -5.22 -18.58 14.95
CA VAL A 198 -4.70 -18.46 16.33
C VAL A 198 -4.23 -19.83 16.83
N ASP A 199 -5.00 -20.89 16.61
CA ASP A 199 -4.64 -22.26 16.99
C ASP A 199 -3.37 -22.74 16.30
N LYS A 200 -3.22 -22.47 15.00
CA LYS A 200 -2.01 -22.80 14.24
C LYS A 200 -0.81 -21.98 14.71
N LEU A 201 -0.99 -20.68 14.98
CA LEU A 201 0.06 -19.79 15.47
C LEU A 201 0.55 -20.18 16.86
N SER A 202 -0.34 -20.65 17.74
CA SER A 202 0.02 -21.10 19.09
C SER A 202 1.07 -22.23 19.08
N LYS A 203 1.06 -23.05 18.02
CA LYS A 203 1.95 -24.20 17.79
C LYS A 203 3.15 -23.84 16.91
N ASP A 204 3.19 -22.66 16.30
CA ASP A 204 4.28 -22.23 15.42
C ASP A 204 5.51 -21.81 16.26
N THR A 205 6.50 -22.69 16.34
CA THR A 205 7.73 -22.45 17.08
C THR A 205 8.59 -21.35 16.45
N LYS A 206 8.40 -21.05 15.16
CA LYS A 206 9.11 -19.97 14.44
C LYS A 206 8.47 -18.62 14.74
N ALA A 207 7.18 -18.59 15.08
CA ALA A 207 6.51 -17.38 15.50
C ALA A 207 7.02 -16.92 16.88
N PRO A 208 7.31 -15.63 17.06
CA PRO A 208 7.59 -15.04 18.36
C PRO A 208 6.41 -15.18 19.31
N GLU A 209 6.67 -15.39 20.60
CA GLU A 209 5.66 -15.57 21.66
C GLU A 209 4.52 -14.53 21.60
N LYS A 210 4.84 -13.24 21.40
CA LYS A 210 3.84 -12.17 21.28
C LYS A 210 2.82 -12.42 20.15
N LEU A 211 3.27 -12.99 19.04
CA LEU A 211 2.41 -13.27 17.88
C LEU A 211 1.62 -14.57 18.01
N ARG A 212 2.02 -15.48 18.91
CA ARG A 212 1.30 -16.74 19.14
C ARG A 212 -0.08 -16.55 19.78
N PHE A 213 -0.30 -15.41 20.44
CA PHE A 213 -1.53 -15.11 21.19
C PHE A 213 -2.22 -13.83 20.73
N ILE A 214 -1.79 -13.24 19.61
CA ILE A 214 -2.36 -12.00 19.10
C ILE A 214 -3.70 -12.28 18.41
N LYS A 215 -4.70 -11.43 18.67
CA LYS A 215 -6.05 -11.55 18.07
C LYS A 215 -6.33 -10.55 16.95
N LYS A 216 -5.49 -9.51 16.85
CA LYS A 216 -5.62 -8.45 15.85
C LYS A 216 -4.30 -8.17 15.18
N ALA A 217 -4.33 -7.90 13.89
CA ALA A 217 -3.20 -7.41 13.14
C ALA A 217 -3.54 -6.06 12.50
N GLU A 218 -2.51 -5.36 12.04
CA GLU A 218 -2.69 -4.16 11.24
C GLU A 218 -1.97 -4.28 9.92
N MET A 219 -2.60 -3.74 8.88
CA MET A 219 -2.02 -3.58 7.56
C MET A 219 -2.27 -2.15 7.08
N PHE A 220 -1.24 -1.55 6.50
CA PHE A 220 -1.33 -0.25 5.85
C PHE A 220 -1.09 -0.45 4.36
N LEU A 221 -1.99 0.10 3.55
CA LEU A 221 -1.83 0.18 2.10
C LEU A 221 -1.63 1.65 1.73
N ALA A 222 -0.68 1.93 0.84
CA ALA A 222 -0.46 3.28 0.32
C ALA A 222 -0.42 3.29 -1.21
N ALA A 223 -1.37 4.02 -1.81
CA ALA A 223 -1.50 4.22 -3.25
C ALA A 223 -0.86 5.55 -3.61
N LYS A 224 -0.02 5.55 -4.65
CA LYS A 224 0.63 6.76 -5.13
C LYS A 224 -0.39 7.63 -5.86
N TYR A 225 -0.34 8.93 -5.63
CA TYR A 225 -1.20 9.91 -6.26
C TYR A 225 -0.34 10.98 -6.94
N LYS A 226 -0.61 11.24 -8.21
CA LYS A 226 -0.03 12.35 -8.95
C LYS A 226 -0.93 13.57 -8.80
N ALA A 227 -0.43 14.64 -8.21
CA ALA A 227 -1.16 15.90 -8.14
C ALA A 227 -1.45 16.44 -9.55
N PRO A 228 -2.57 17.15 -9.76
CA PRO A 228 -2.78 17.90 -10.99
C PRO A 228 -1.62 18.87 -11.23
N SER A 229 -1.12 18.91 -12.47
CA SER A 229 0.01 19.75 -12.85
C SER A 229 -0.17 20.26 -14.27
N PRO A 230 0.28 21.49 -14.59
CA PRO A 230 0.25 21.99 -15.96
C PRO A 230 1.15 21.14 -16.88
N ASN A 231 0.73 20.95 -18.13
CA ASN A 231 1.57 20.45 -19.20
C ASN A 231 2.52 21.56 -19.69
N GLU A 232 3.38 21.24 -20.67
CA GLU A 232 4.33 22.20 -21.27
C GLU A 232 3.65 23.41 -21.92
N HIS A 233 2.36 23.30 -22.26
CA HIS A 233 1.54 24.34 -22.89
C HIS A 233 0.69 25.13 -21.87
N GLY A 234 0.78 24.80 -20.57
CA GLY A 234 0.01 25.44 -19.50
C GLY A 234 -1.36 24.81 -19.21
N ASP A 235 -1.80 23.80 -19.97
CA ASP A 235 -3.06 23.11 -19.71
C ASP A 235 -2.95 22.21 -18.48
N MET A 236 -3.96 22.23 -17.63
CA MET A 236 -3.96 21.43 -16.42
C MET A 236 -4.18 19.95 -16.73
N ILE A 237 -3.16 19.12 -16.50
CA ILE A 237 -3.31 17.66 -16.53
C ILE A 237 -4.02 17.23 -15.24
N SER A 238 -5.13 16.52 -15.38
CA SER A 238 -5.85 15.95 -14.24
C SER A 238 -4.95 15.02 -13.43
N GLY A 239 -4.89 15.22 -12.11
CA GLY A 239 -4.19 14.33 -11.20
C GLY A 239 -4.86 12.97 -11.06
N GLY A 240 -4.18 12.03 -10.39
CA GLY A 240 -4.80 10.75 -10.13
C GLY A 240 -3.94 9.67 -9.49
N ILE A 241 -4.58 8.54 -9.16
CA ILE A 241 -3.93 7.32 -8.70
C ILE A 241 -2.98 6.80 -9.80
N GLU A 242 -1.72 6.63 -9.45
CA GLU A 242 -0.66 6.14 -10.35
C GLU A 242 -0.30 4.70 -9.98
N LYS A 243 -0.15 3.83 -10.99
CA LYS A 243 0.38 2.49 -10.78
C LYS A 243 1.85 2.57 -10.40
N LEU A 244 2.25 1.88 -9.34
CA LEU A 244 3.67 1.81 -8.97
C LEU A 244 4.50 1.13 -10.05
N ARG A 245 5.69 1.68 -10.31
CA ARG A 245 6.73 0.98 -11.09
C ARG A 245 7.19 -0.24 -10.30
N GLU A 246 7.65 -1.28 -10.98
CA GLU A 246 8.05 -2.54 -10.32
C GLU A 246 9.11 -2.32 -9.23
N GLN A 247 10.08 -1.44 -9.50
CA GLN A 247 11.15 -1.06 -8.58
C GLN A 247 10.66 -0.24 -7.36
N ASP A 248 9.52 0.43 -7.48
CA ASP A 248 8.92 1.23 -6.41
C ASP A 248 7.91 0.41 -5.58
N SER A 249 7.56 -0.80 -6.03
CA SER A 249 6.64 -1.69 -5.31
C SER A 249 7.35 -2.37 -4.15
N VAL A 250 7.19 -1.78 -2.97
CA VAL A 250 7.87 -2.22 -1.75
C VAL A 250 6.87 -2.70 -0.70
N LEU A 251 7.18 -3.86 -0.13
CA LEU A 251 6.55 -4.37 1.08
C LEU A 251 7.46 -4.09 2.27
N PHE A 252 6.92 -3.44 3.29
CA PHE A 252 7.60 -3.07 4.52
C PHE A 252 7.21 -4.00 5.66
N SER A 253 8.22 -4.45 6.42
CA SER A 253 8.02 -5.06 7.74
C SER A 253 8.42 -4.09 8.83
N TYR A 254 7.45 -3.30 9.31
CA TYR A 254 7.60 -2.30 10.38
C TYR A 254 8.81 -1.35 10.30
N LEU A 255 9.29 -1.04 9.10
CA LEU A 255 10.43 -0.15 8.78
C LEU A 255 11.76 -0.50 9.52
N PRO A 256 12.92 -0.31 8.89
CA PRO A 256 13.13 0.09 7.51
C PRO A 256 13.07 -1.08 6.52
N THR A 257 12.83 -2.32 6.99
CA THR A 257 12.95 -3.53 6.18
C THR A 257 12.07 -3.46 4.93
N LYS A 258 12.72 -3.46 3.77
CA LYS A 258 12.12 -3.44 2.44
C LYS A 258 12.24 -4.83 1.82
N ILE A 259 11.12 -5.35 1.35
CA ILE A 259 11.06 -6.57 0.56
C ILE A 259 10.51 -6.20 -0.81
N PHE A 260 11.26 -6.58 -1.85
CA PHE A 260 10.90 -6.39 -3.25
C PHE A 260 10.42 -7.71 -3.86
N GLY A 261 9.89 -7.65 -5.09
CA GLY A 261 9.63 -8.84 -5.92
C GLY A 261 8.16 -9.23 -6.04
N TYR A 262 7.26 -8.70 -5.21
CA TYR A 262 5.83 -8.98 -5.31
C TYR A 262 5.07 -7.98 -6.21
N LYS A 263 5.66 -6.84 -6.60
CA LYS A 263 5.09 -5.95 -7.62
C LYS A 263 3.61 -5.52 -7.39
N PHE A 264 3.18 -5.44 -6.14
CA PHE A 264 1.86 -4.92 -5.77
C PHE A 264 1.67 -3.48 -6.28
N PRO A 265 0.44 -3.09 -6.67
CA PRO A 265 0.15 -1.74 -7.18
C PRO A 265 0.18 -0.66 -6.09
N VAL A 266 0.38 -1.05 -4.83
CA VAL A 266 0.43 -0.19 -3.64
C VAL A 266 1.63 -0.57 -2.78
N LEU A 267 2.12 0.37 -1.97
CA LEU A 267 3.04 0.05 -0.88
C LEU A 267 2.26 -0.66 0.22
N ILE A 268 2.86 -1.69 0.82
CA ILE A 268 2.25 -2.46 1.90
C ILE A 268 3.13 -2.35 3.12
N ASN A 269 2.57 -2.03 4.29
CA ASN A 269 3.30 -2.12 5.55
C ASN A 269 2.49 -2.94 6.56
N ALA A 270 3.04 -4.05 7.00
CA ALA A 270 2.45 -4.91 8.03
C ALA A 270 3.56 -5.63 8.83
N ASN A 271 3.18 -6.37 9.87
CA ASN A 271 4.14 -7.02 10.78
C ASN A 271 4.71 -8.34 10.22
N PHE A 272 5.32 -8.34 9.05
CA PHE A 272 5.82 -9.59 8.46
C PHE A 272 7.01 -10.17 9.26
N LEU A 273 7.01 -11.48 9.47
CA LEU A 273 8.17 -12.18 10.05
C LEU A 273 9.31 -12.21 9.05
N THR A 274 10.48 -11.72 9.46
CA THR A 274 11.67 -11.62 8.61
C THR A 274 12.79 -12.54 9.08
N ASN A 275 13.66 -12.92 8.14
CA ASN A 275 14.89 -13.63 8.44
C ASN A 275 15.83 -12.81 9.34
N VAL A 276 16.93 -13.42 9.80
CA VAL A 276 17.88 -12.79 10.74
C VAL A 276 18.43 -11.47 10.19
N ASN A 277 18.75 -11.43 8.89
CA ASN A 277 19.31 -10.26 8.22
C ASN A 277 18.26 -9.20 7.87
N ARG A 278 16.96 -9.53 8.01
CA ARG A 278 15.81 -8.68 7.69
C ARG A 278 15.79 -8.16 6.25
N GLU A 279 16.23 -8.99 5.31
CA GLU A 279 16.18 -8.71 3.87
C GLU A 279 15.06 -9.49 3.19
N GLN A 280 14.61 -10.58 3.82
CA GLN A 280 13.55 -11.45 3.30
C GLN A 280 12.56 -11.80 4.40
N ILE A 281 11.37 -12.23 3.98
CA ILE A 281 10.30 -12.70 4.88
C ILE A 281 10.24 -14.23 4.92
N HIS A 282 9.83 -14.76 6.07
CA HIS A 282 9.60 -16.20 6.25
C HIS A 282 8.38 -16.66 5.45
N THR A 283 8.61 -17.35 4.34
CA THR A 283 7.56 -17.85 3.44
C THR A 283 6.73 -18.99 4.04
N ASP A 284 7.34 -19.73 4.96
CA ASP A 284 6.78 -20.91 5.61
C ASP A 284 6.03 -20.60 6.91
N SER A 285 6.17 -19.39 7.47
CA SER A 285 5.46 -19.03 8.70
C SER A 285 3.95 -18.93 8.50
N VAL A 286 3.18 -19.45 9.46
CA VAL A 286 1.70 -19.39 9.44
C VAL A 286 1.24 -17.94 9.38
N TRP A 287 1.93 -17.07 10.12
CA TRP A 287 1.65 -15.64 10.18
C TRP A 287 1.75 -14.93 8.84
N ASN A 288 2.86 -15.09 8.11
CA ASN A 288 3.03 -14.43 6.83
C ASN A 288 2.10 -15.02 5.76
N GLN A 289 1.87 -16.33 5.77
CA GLN A 289 0.90 -16.96 4.87
C GLN A 289 -0.51 -16.40 5.06
N TRP A 290 -0.94 -16.22 6.31
CA TRP A 290 -2.21 -15.59 6.62
C TRP A 290 -2.24 -14.13 6.16
N LEU A 291 -1.24 -13.31 6.51
CA LEU A 291 -1.17 -11.91 6.06
C LEU A 291 -1.23 -11.79 4.53
N PHE A 292 -0.48 -12.61 3.80
CA PHE A 292 -0.49 -12.62 2.32
C PHE A 292 -1.87 -12.96 1.77
N GLY A 293 -2.57 -13.93 2.37
CA GLY A 293 -3.95 -14.25 2.00
C GLY A 293 -4.93 -13.09 2.26
N ARG A 294 -4.62 -12.15 3.15
CA ARG A 294 -5.45 -10.96 3.42
C ARG A 294 -5.22 -9.82 2.43
N ILE A 295 -4.00 -9.65 1.90
CA ILE A 295 -3.63 -8.48 1.09
C ILE A 295 -4.63 -8.20 -0.04
N SER A 296 -4.98 -9.22 -0.82
CA SER A 296 -5.92 -9.05 -1.95
C SER A 296 -7.28 -8.56 -1.47
N GLY A 297 -7.88 -9.23 -0.47
CA GLY A 297 -9.18 -8.83 0.07
C GLY A 297 -9.21 -7.39 0.60
N GLU A 298 -8.14 -6.95 1.27
CA GLU A 298 -8.05 -5.56 1.75
C GLU A 298 -7.90 -4.56 0.59
N ILE A 299 -7.21 -4.91 -0.49
CA ILE A 299 -7.15 -4.08 -1.71
C ILE A 299 -8.54 -3.95 -2.35
N PHE A 300 -9.28 -5.05 -2.54
CA PHE A 300 -10.63 -5.00 -3.11
C PHE A 300 -11.61 -4.22 -2.23
N GLN A 301 -11.51 -4.39 -0.90
CA GLN A 301 -12.28 -3.58 0.04
C GLN A 301 -11.94 -2.10 -0.10
N TRP A 302 -10.67 -1.75 -0.31
CA TRP A 302 -10.28 -0.36 -0.55
C TRP A 302 -10.81 0.18 -1.87
N ILE A 303 -10.72 -0.59 -2.95
CA ILE A 303 -11.25 -0.21 -4.27
C ILE A 303 -12.74 0.10 -4.15
N LYS A 304 -13.51 -0.73 -3.44
CA LYS A 304 -14.93 -0.52 -3.16
C LYS A 304 -15.23 0.82 -2.48
N GLU A 305 -14.36 1.29 -1.58
CA GLU A 305 -14.48 2.62 -0.99
C GLU A 305 -14.13 3.72 -2.02
N LEU A 306 -13.03 3.55 -2.76
CA LEU A 306 -12.54 4.54 -3.72
C LEU A 306 -13.47 4.74 -4.93
N VAL A 307 -14.16 3.71 -5.41
CA VAL A 307 -15.15 3.86 -6.50
C VAL A 307 -16.36 4.71 -6.09
N ASN A 308 -16.61 4.83 -4.78
CA ASN A 308 -17.68 5.66 -4.25
C ASN A 308 -17.21 7.11 -4.00
N ASP A 309 -15.92 7.36 -3.85
CA ASP A 309 -15.36 8.71 -3.79
C ASP A 309 -15.31 9.34 -5.20
N ASN A 310 -15.99 10.48 -5.37
CA ASN A 310 -16.04 11.22 -6.64
C ASN A 310 -14.64 11.56 -7.18
N LYS A 311 -13.64 11.76 -6.31
CA LYS A 311 -12.28 12.14 -6.69
C LYS A 311 -11.50 10.97 -7.29
N PHE A 312 -11.74 9.75 -6.80
CA PHE A 312 -10.92 8.57 -7.15
C PHE A 312 -11.64 7.56 -8.03
N ARG A 313 -12.96 7.72 -8.23
CA ARG A 313 -13.83 6.74 -8.89
C ARG A 313 -13.28 6.16 -10.19
N SER A 314 -12.89 7.01 -11.13
CA SER A 314 -12.42 6.59 -12.47
C SER A 314 -11.03 5.98 -12.49
N GLN A 315 -10.34 5.94 -11.35
CA GLN A 315 -8.94 5.54 -11.24
C GLN A 315 -8.74 4.43 -10.21
N ALA A 316 -9.75 4.11 -9.41
CA ALA A 316 -9.69 3.12 -8.34
C ALA A 316 -9.27 1.73 -8.86
N TYR A 317 -9.73 1.34 -10.05
CA TYR A 317 -9.40 0.04 -10.64
C TYR A 317 -7.92 -0.12 -11.03
N ARG A 318 -7.13 0.97 -11.06
CA ARG A 318 -5.66 0.90 -11.22
C ARG A 318 -4.97 0.19 -10.06
N LEU A 319 -5.67 0.03 -8.93
CA LEU A 319 -5.18 -0.69 -7.75
C LEU A 319 -5.48 -2.19 -7.79
N ILE A 320 -6.17 -2.70 -8.80
CA ILE A 320 -6.38 -4.14 -8.96
C ILE A 320 -5.00 -4.81 -9.12
N PRO A 321 -4.65 -5.75 -8.23
CA PRO A 321 -3.34 -6.38 -8.29
C PRO A 321 -3.30 -7.45 -9.39
N SER A 322 -2.12 -7.67 -9.95
CA SER A 322 -1.87 -8.77 -10.90
C SER A 322 -1.50 -10.05 -10.14
N GLU A 323 -1.67 -11.19 -10.79
CA GLU A 323 -1.15 -12.45 -10.27
C GLU A 323 0.36 -12.36 -10.03
N LEU A 324 0.80 -13.00 -8.96
CA LEU A 324 2.21 -13.09 -8.61
C LEU A 324 2.81 -14.32 -9.28
N HIS A 325 3.97 -14.15 -9.91
CA HIS A 325 4.70 -15.24 -10.56
C HIS A 325 5.96 -15.56 -9.76
N SER A 326 5.93 -16.65 -9.00
CA SER A 326 7.07 -17.19 -8.27
C SER A 326 6.87 -18.68 -8.06
N GLU A 327 7.68 -19.49 -8.73
CA GLU A 327 7.64 -20.95 -8.62
C GLU A 327 7.91 -21.38 -7.17
N ASN A 328 7.08 -22.29 -6.66
CA ASN A 328 7.20 -22.89 -5.31
C ASN A 328 7.12 -21.91 -4.12
N ASN A 329 6.65 -20.68 -4.30
CA ASN A 329 6.43 -19.75 -3.19
C ASN A 329 5.01 -19.87 -2.61
N ILE A 330 4.90 -20.39 -1.39
CA ILE A 330 3.61 -20.59 -0.69
C ILE A 330 2.89 -19.24 -0.48
N LEU A 331 3.60 -18.14 -0.22
CA LEU A 331 2.98 -16.83 -0.04
C LEU A 331 2.33 -16.33 -1.33
N THR A 332 3.02 -16.52 -2.46
CA THR A 332 2.49 -16.22 -3.80
C THR A 332 1.23 -17.02 -4.08
N LYS A 333 1.23 -18.33 -3.78
CA LYS A 333 0.04 -19.16 -3.92
C LYS A 333 -1.12 -18.65 -3.05
N ARG A 334 -0.88 -18.37 -1.77
CA ARG A 334 -1.90 -17.84 -0.85
C ARG A 334 -2.51 -16.52 -1.34
N PHE A 335 -1.68 -15.64 -1.89
CA PHE A 335 -2.15 -14.39 -2.46
C PHE A 335 -2.97 -14.62 -3.73
N ASN A 336 -2.49 -15.44 -4.67
CA ASN A 336 -3.20 -15.71 -5.93
C ASN A 336 -4.53 -16.43 -5.71
N ASP A 337 -4.59 -17.40 -4.79
CA ASP A 337 -5.83 -18.07 -4.39
C ASP A 337 -6.84 -17.03 -3.87
N SER A 338 -6.39 -16.12 -2.99
CA SER A 338 -7.21 -15.02 -2.48
C SER A 338 -7.63 -14.04 -3.60
N LEU A 339 -6.75 -13.73 -4.54
CA LEU A 339 -7.04 -12.89 -5.70
C LEU A 339 -8.15 -13.48 -6.57
N ALA A 340 -8.05 -14.75 -6.93
CA ALA A 340 -9.07 -15.44 -7.73
C ALA A 340 -10.44 -15.42 -7.04
N GLU A 341 -10.48 -15.72 -5.73
CA GLU A 341 -11.72 -15.67 -4.94
C GLU A 341 -12.32 -14.27 -4.87
N ASN A 342 -11.51 -13.24 -4.66
CA ASN A 342 -11.98 -11.85 -4.62
C ASN A 342 -12.50 -11.38 -5.98
N ILE A 343 -11.81 -11.69 -7.09
CA ILE A 343 -12.28 -11.36 -8.45
C ILE A 343 -13.64 -11.99 -8.72
N LYS A 344 -13.82 -13.26 -8.30
CA LYS A 344 -15.05 -14.01 -8.54
C LYS A 344 -16.23 -13.58 -7.68
N HIS A 345 -15.99 -13.20 -6.42
CA HIS A 345 -17.06 -13.04 -5.44
C HIS A 345 -17.29 -11.61 -4.94
N CYS A 346 -16.34 -10.68 -5.09
CA CYS A 346 -16.50 -9.33 -4.58
C CYS A 346 -17.39 -8.45 -5.47
N ASN A 347 -18.32 -7.73 -4.84
CA ASN A 347 -19.05 -6.63 -5.45
C ASN A 347 -18.25 -5.33 -5.30
N PHE A 348 -17.45 -4.98 -6.31
CA PHE A 348 -16.58 -3.79 -6.27
C PHE A 348 -16.65 -2.94 -7.54
N ILE A 349 -17.30 -3.44 -8.60
CA ILE A 349 -17.42 -2.71 -9.87
C ILE A 349 -18.69 -1.86 -9.83
N ARG A 350 -18.53 -0.55 -9.93
CA ARG A 350 -19.63 0.40 -9.86
C ARG A 350 -20.22 0.67 -11.23
N ASN A 351 -21.51 0.39 -11.42
CA ASN A 351 -22.24 0.73 -12.66
C ASN A 351 -22.68 2.22 -12.68
N ARG A 352 -23.35 2.60 -13.77
CA ARG A 352 -23.88 3.96 -13.98
C ARG A 352 -25.02 4.33 -13.02
N LYS A 353 -25.73 3.31 -12.50
CA LYS A 353 -26.75 3.44 -11.44
C LYS A 353 -26.17 3.43 -10.02
N ASN A 354 -24.84 3.51 -9.88
CA ASN A 354 -24.13 3.53 -8.59
C ASN A 354 -24.24 2.24 -7.78
N GLN A 355 -24.64 1.13 -8.40
CA GLN A 355 -24.69 -0.20 -7.79
C GLN A 355 -23.31 -0.86 -7.93
N LEU A 356 -22.94 -1.63 -6.90
CA LEU A 356 -21.72 -2.43 -6.91
C LEU A 356 -22.05 -3.85 -7.35
N LEU A 357 -21.33 -4.31 -8.37
CA LEU A 357 -21.54 -5.57 -9.06
C LEU A 357 -20.25 -6.40 -9.07
N ARG A 358 -20.41 -7.70 -9.29
CA ARG A 358 -19.29 -8.63 -9.56
C ARG A 358 -18.85 -8.59 -11.01
N VAL A 359 -17.69 -9.17 -11.28
CA VAL A 359 -17.10 -9.31 -12.63
C VAL A 359 -18.06 -9.99 -13.61
N ASP A 360 -18.76 -11.05 -13.18
CA ASP A 360 -19.72 -11.82 -14.00
C ASP A 360 -21.06 -11.10 -14.25
N GLN A 361 -21.31 -9.98 -13.56
CA GLN A 361 -22.55 -9.22 -13.63
C GLN A 361 -22.42 -7.90 -14.40
N VAL A 362 -21.24 -7.61 -14.95
CA VAL A 362 -20.92 -6.35 -15.62
C VAL A 362 -20.48 -6.60 -17.05
N ILE A 363 -20.81 -5.65 -17.93
CA ILE A 363 -20.39 -5.62 -19.32
C ILE A 363 -19.72 -4.27 -19.59
N MET A 364 -18.47 -4.29 -20.06
CA MET A 364 -17.83 -3.07 -20.55
C MET A 364 -18.32 -2.77 -21.95
N ASP A 365 -18.81 -1.56 -22.17
CA ASP A 365 -19.22 -1.09 -23.49
C ASP A 365 -18.09 -0.27 -24.12
N SER A 366 -17.38 -0.87 -25.09
CA SER A 366 -16.34 -0.17 -25.85
C SER A 366 -16.90 0.67 -26.99
N THR A 367 -18.20 0.59 -27.27
CA THR A 367 -18.87 1.28 -28.38
C THR A 367 -19.58 2.56 -27.94
N SER A 368 -19.82 2.70 -26.63
CA SER A 368 -20.68 3.74 -26.03
C SER A 368 -22.14 3.69 -26.49
N MET A 369 -22.59 2.63 -27.15
CA MET A 369 -23.98 2.47 -27.62
C MET A 369 -24.96 2.31 -26.47
N SER A 370 -24.56 1.65 -25.39
CA SER A 370 -25.39 1.52 -24.19
C SER A 370 -25.72 2.87 -23.53
N LYS A 371 -25.03 3.96 -23.90
CA LYS A 371 -25.31 5.34 -23.44
C LYS A 371 -26.30 6.09 -24.33
N GLN A 372 -26.58 5.60 -25.54
CA GLN A 372 -27.41 6.29 -26.53
C GLN A 372 -28.90 5.91 -26.35
N SER A 373 -29.49 6.28 -25.22
CA SER A 373 -30.88 5.92 -24.88
C SER A 373 -31.93 6.54 -25.81
N SER A 374 -31.53 7.45 -26.72
CA SER A 374 -32.41 8.06 -27.71
C SER A 374 -32.79 7.10 -28.84
N PHE A 375 -31.99 6.04 -29.07
CA PHE A 375 -32.21 5.03 -30.11
C PHE A 375 -31.76 3.61 -29.75
N ILE A 376 -31.08 3.40 -28.63
CA ILE A 376 -30.72 2.08 -28.10
C ILE A 376 -31.59 1.76 -26.89
N ASN A 377 -32.37 0.69 -27.01
CA ASN A 377 -33.05 0.08 -25.87
C ASN A 377 -32.06 -0.83 -25.11
N VAL A 378 -31.75 -0.47 -23.87
CA VAL A 378 -30.80 -1.20 -23.01
C VAL A 378 -31.31 -2.59 -22.65
N ASP A 379 -32.62 -2.78 -22.53
CA ASP A 379 -33.22 -4.10 -22.27
C ASP A 379 -33.01 -5.03 -23.45
N SER A 380 -33.23 -4.55 -24.68
CA SER A 380 -32.97 -5.30 -25.92
C SER A 380 -31.49 -5.66 -26.07
N MET A 381 -30.59 -4.73 -25.72
CA MET A 381 -29.14 -4.97 -25.75
C MET A 381 -28.73 -6.03 -24.72
N ARG A 382 -29.28 -5.97 -23.50
CA ARG A 382 -29.05 -6.99 -22.47
C ARG A 382 -29.60 -8.36 -22.87
N GLU A 383 -30.80 -8.40 -23.45
CA GLU A 383 -31.42 -9.65 -23.93
C GLU A 383 -30.62 -10.28 -25.07
N TYR A 384 -30.17 -9.48 -26.04
CA TYR A 384 -29.27 -9.93 -27.10
C TYR A 384 -28.01 -10.58 -26.55
N ILE A 385 -27.36 -9.94 -25.56
CA ILE A 385 -26.15 -10.48 -24.95
C ILE A 385 -26.45 -11.81 -24.25
N ASN A 386 -27.53 -11.87 -23.45
CA ASN A 386 -27.94 -13.11 -22.79
C ASN A 386 -28.20 -14.27 -23.75
N ASN A 387 -28.85 -14.00 -24.88
CA ASN A 387 -29.20 -15.05 -25.86
C ASN A 387 -27.99 -15.59 -26.63
N ASN A 388 -26.89 -14.82 -26.71
CA ASN A 388 -25.67 -15.21 -27.40
C ASN A 388 -24.58 -15.76 -26.45
N GLU A 389 -24.87 -15.87 -25.15
CA GLU A 389 -23.94 -16.42 -24.19
C GLU A 389 -24.15 -17.92 -23.96
N LYS A 390 -23.03 -18.67 -23.92
CA LYS A 390 -23.05 -20.12 -23.60
C LYS A 390 -23.63 -20.40 -22.21
N ASN A 391 -23.39 -19.49 -21.26
CA ASN A 391 -23.87 -19.56 -19.88
C ASN A 391 -24.48 -18.19 -19.55
N PRO A 392 -25.78 -17.98 -19.78
CA PRO A 392 -26.41 -16.68 -19.58
C PRO A 392 -26.36 -16.28 -18.10
N CYS A 393 -25.80 -15.09 -17.86
CA CYS A 393 -25.82 -14.46 -16.53
C CYS A 393 -27.14 -13.70 -16.34
N GLN A 394 -27.69 -13.70 -15.12
CA GLN A 394 -28.77 -12.76 -14.78
C GLN A 394 -28.17 -11.36 -14.53
N TYR A 395 -28.03 -10.60 -15.61
CA TYR A 395 -27.68 -9.18 -15.54
C TYR A 395 -28.80 -8.37 -14.89
N GLY A 396 -28.43 -7.39 -14.06
CA GLY A 396 -29.38 -6.43 -13.49
C GLY A 396 -29.92 -5.44 -14.53
N ASP A 397 -30.63 -4.41 -14.07
CA ASP A 397 -31.26 -3.41 -14.94
C ASP A 397 -30.28 -2.65 -15.85
N ASP A 398 -29.07 -2.39 -15.37
CA ASP A 398 -28.02 -1.75 -16.16
C ASP A 398 -26.66 -2.38 -15.83
N PRO A 399 -26.23 -3.41 -16.57
CA PRO A 399 -24.92 -4.06 -16.36
C PRO A 399 -23.77 -3.28 -16.99
N PHE A 400 -24.03 -2.19 -17.73
CA PHE A 400 -23.02 -1.58 -18.58
C PHE A 400 -22.15 -0.57 -17.84
N ILE A 401 -20.85 -0.60 -18.16
CA ILE A 401 -19.85 0.39 -17.74
C ILE A 401 -19.02 0.84 -18.94
N ASP A 402 -18.30 1.96 -18.78
CA ASP A 402 -17.27 2.33 -19.73
C ASP A 402 -16.12 1.34 -19.73
N TYR A 403 -15.46 1.20 -20.89
CA TYR A 403 -14.28 0.37 -21.02
C TYR A 403 -13.18 0.82 -20.04
N ASP A 404 -12.69 -0.11 -19.24
CA ASP A 404 -11.54 0.06 -18.34
C ASP A 404 -10.55 -1.09 -18.56
N ILE A 405 -9.31 -0.75 -18.89
CA ILE A 405 -8.27 -1.73 -19.20
C ILE A 405 -7.94 -2.66 -18.00
N ASN A 406 -8.06 -2.18 -16.77
CA ASN A 406 -7.77 -2.97 -15.57
C ASN A 406 -8.90 -3.98 -15.30
N LEU A 407 -10.15 -3.62 -15.62
CA LEU A 407 -11.29 -4.53 -15.53
C LEU A 407 -11.27 -5.58 -16.65
N ASN A 408 -10.82 -5.20 -17.86
CA ASN A 408 -10.59 -6.15 -18.94
C ASN A 408 -9.54 -7.22 -18.57
N GLN A 409 -8.45 -6.82 -17.92
CA GLN A 409 -7.39 -7.73 -17.48
C GLN A 409 -7.85 -8.82 -16.50
N ILE A 410 -8.95 -8.60 -15.77
CA ILE A 410 -9.51 -9.58 -14.83
C ILE A 410 -10.75 -10.31 -15.39
N GLY A 411 -11.01 -10.19 -16.69
CA GLY A 411 -12.01 -10.99 -17.38
C GLY A 411 -13.43 -10.42 -17.41
N VAL A 412 -13.61 -9.11 -17.16
CA VAL A 412 -14.92 -8.47 -17.42
C VAL A 412 -15.19 -8.51 -18.93
N LYS A 413 -16.38 -8.99 -19.31
CA LYS A 413 -16.77 -9.12 -20.72
C LYS A 413 -16.88 -7.74 -21.38
N THR A 414 -16.52 -7.67 -22.66
CA THR A 414 -16.59 -6.42 -23.44
C THR A 414 -17.59 -6.56 -24.58
N PHE A 415 -18.55 -5.65 -24.64
CA PHE A 415 -19.40 -5.42 -25.80
C PHE A 415 -18.65 -4.55 -26.81
N THR A 416 -18.32 -5.16 -27.96
CA THR A 416 -17.52 -4.56 -29.02
C THR A 416 -18.40 -4.11 -30.18
N TRP A 417 -17.78 -3.47 -31.17
CA TRP A 417 -18.49 -3.08 -32.37
C TRP A 417 -18.95 -4.26 -33.23
N ASP A 418 -18.23 -5.38 -33.23
CA ASP A 418 -18.70 -6.58 -33.95
C ASP A 418 -19.97 -7.13 -33.28
N HIS A 419 -20.01 -7.21 -31.95
CA HIS A 419 -21.23 -7.55 -31.21
C HIS A 419 -22.38 -6.57 -31.49
N CYS A 420 -22.07 -5.28 -31.63
CA CYS A 420 -23.04 -4.24 -31.96
C CYS A 420 -23.64 -4.40 -33.36
N ILE A 421 -22.80 -4.65 -34.36
CA ILE A 421 -23.23 -4.90 -35.75
C ILE A 421 -24.14 -6.13 -35.81
N ASP A 422 -23.78 -7.20 -35.10
CA ASP A 422 -24.58 -8.42 -35.07
C ASP A 422 -25.90 -8.21 -34.32
N MET A 423 -25.89 -7.41 -33.24
CA MET A 423 -27.10 -7.01 -32.54
C MET A 423 -28.07 -6.25 -33.45
N PHE A 424 -27.60 -5.29 -34.25
CA PHE A 424 -28.45 -4.53 -35.18
C PHE A 424 -29.14 -5.40 -36.24
N LYS A 425 -28.59 -6.58 -36.53
CA LYS A 425 -29.18 -7.57 -37.45
C LYS A 425 -30.09 -8.58 -36.75
N SER A 426 -30.13 -8.58 -35.42
CA SER A 426 -30.88 -9.57 -34.65
C SER A 426 -32.39 -9.30 -34.65
N ASP A 427 -33.18 -10.36 -34.59
CA ASP A 427 -34.64 -10.27 -34.51
C ASP A 427 -35.12 -9.42 -33.32
N ILE A 428 -34.40 -9.45 -32.20
CA ILE A 428 -34.72 -8.70 -30.98
C ILE A 428 -34.62 -7.20 -31.26
N PHE A 429 -33.53 -6.77 -31.91
CA PHE A 429 -33.33 -5.37 -32.25
C PHE A 429 -34.36 -4.91 -33.29
N ILE A 430 -34.58 -5.68 -34.36
CA ILE A 430 -35.56 -5.36 -35.40
C ILE A 430 -36.97 -5.19 -34.83
N LYS A 431 -37.38 -6.06 -33.89
CA LYS A 431 -38.71 -5.99 -33.25
C LYS A 431 -38.88 -4.79 -32.31
N THR A 432 -37.80 -4.28 -31.75
CA THR A 432 -37.84 -3.24 -30.70
C THR A 432 -37.39 -1.86 -31.17
N HIS A 433 -36.78 -1.76 -32.36
CA HIS A 433 -36.25 -0.51 -32.90
C HIS A 433 -37.23 0.13 -33.90
N SER A 434 -37.74 1.30 -33.55
CA SER A 434 -38.69 2.08 -34.34
C SER A 434 -38.03 2.93 -35.41
N THR A 435 -38.81 3.37 -36.41
CA THR A 435 -38.35 4.30 -37.45
C THR A 435 -37.85 5.63 -36.86
N GLU A 436 -38.47 6.11 -35.78
CA GLU A 436 -38.05 7.37 -35.15
C GLU A 436 -36.71 7.23 -34.40
N GLU A 437 -36.48 6.09 -33.76
CA GLU A 437 -35.17 5.75 -33.20
C GLU A 437 -34.13 5.60 -34.31
N ASN A 438 -34.49 5.01 -35.45
CA ASN A 438 -33.58 4.88 -36.58
C ASN A 438 -33.16 6.24 -37.16
N LYS A 439 -34.05 7.22 -37.26
CA LYS A 439 -33.68 8.59 -37.64
C LYS A 439 -32.62 9.17 -36.70
N ARG A 440 -32.82 9.03 -35.38
CA ARG A 440 -31.86 9.49 -34.37
C ARG A 440 -30.53 8.74 -34.44
N MET A 441 -30.57 7.45 -34.75
CA MET A 441 -29.38 6.62 -35.00
C MET A 441 -28.60 7.16 -36.21
N ILE A 442 -29.28 7.46 -37.32
CA ILE A 442 -28.68 8.07 -38.53
C ILE A 442 -28.05 9.42 -38.19
N GLU A 443 -28.78 10.29 -37.50
CA GLU A 443 -28.27 11.61 -37.06
C GLU A 443 -27.01 11.48 -36.19
N TYR A 444 -27.00 10.52 -35.26
CA TYR A 444 -25.85 10.25 -34.40
C TYR A 444 -24.63 9.80 -35.21
N PHE A 445 -24.80 8.84 -36.12
CA PHE A 445 -23.70 8.35 -36.96
C PHE A 445 -23.21 9.42 -37.93
N PHE A 446 -24.10 10.23 -38.50
CA PHE A 446 -23.74 11.37 -39.34
C PHE A 446 -22.96 12.44 -38.57
N ALA A 447 -23.41 12.81 -37.38
CA ALA A 447 -22.71 13.77 -36.52
C ALA A 447 -21.34 13.25 -36.07
N LYS A 448 -21.21 11.94 -35.83
CA LYS A 448 -19.92 11.30 -35.53
C LYS A 448 -19.00 11.30 -36.74
N TYR A 449 -19.52 11.03 -37.94
CA TYR A 449 -18.75 11.09 -39.19
C TYR A 449 -18.17 12.48 -39.46
N LEU A 450 -18.96 13.55 -39.28
CA LEU A 450 -18.50 14.94 -39.45
C LEU A 450 -17.40 15.37 -38.48
N LYS A 451 -17.24 14.67 -37.35
CA LYS A 451 -16.24 14.98 -36.32
C LYS A 451 -14.95 14.16 -36.43
N ILE A 452 -14.83 13.29 -37.43
CA ILE A 452 -13.67 12.39 -37.60
C ILE A 452 -12.34 13.16 -37.73
N ASP A 453 -12.34 14.38 -38.25
CA ASP A 453 -11.11 15.19 -38.46
C ASP A 453 -10.65 15.99 -37.22
N THR A 454 -11.42 16.03 -36.11
CA THR A 454 -11.09 16.90 -34.95
C THR A 454 -10.97 16.20 -33.60
N ASP A 455 -11.57 15.02 -33.44
CA ASP A 455 -11.40 14.13 -32.28
C ASP A 455 -11.04 12.75 -32.83
N ASN A 456 -10.22 11.97 -32.11
CA ASN A 456 -10.00 10.54 -32.38
C ASN A 456 -11.35 9.87 -32.69
N GLY A 457 -11.65 9.69 -33.98
CA GLY A 457 -12.99 9.50 -34.51
C GLY A 457 -13.66 8.21 -34.04
N MET A 458 -14.82 7.89 -34.62
CA MET A 458 -15.37 6.54 -34.49
C MET A 458 -14.28 5.53 -34.87
N ASN A 459 -13.86 4.69 -33.93
CA ASN A 459 -12.83 3.66 -34.17
C ASN A 459 -13.38 2.49 -35.02
N ILE A 460 -14.42 2.75 -35.81
CA ILE A 460 -15.12 1.83 -36.67
C ILE A 460 -15.49 2.55 -37.98
N ASP A 461 -15.26 1.86 -39.09
CA ASP A 461 -15.76 2.26 -40.40
C ASP A 461 -17.29 2.21 -40.44
N ILE A 462 -17.92 3.38 -40.61
CA ILE A 462 -19.37 3.54 -40.70
C ILE A 462 -19.98 2.68 -41.81
N GLN A 463 -19.22 2.34 -42.87
CA GLN A 463 -19.69 1.47 -43.95
C GLN A 463 -19.92 0.03 -43.51
N ARG A 464 -19.37 -0.38 -42.36
CA ARG A 464 -19.58 -1.71 -41.76
C ARG A 464 -20.82 -1.78 -40.86
N ILE A 465 -21.43 -0.65 -40.53
CA ILE A 465 -22.54 -0.57 -39.59
C ILE A 465 -23.86 -0.62 -40.37
N PRO A 466 -24.77 -1.57 -40.07
CA PRO A 466 -26.11 -1.54 -40.62
C PRO A 466 -26.95 -0.58 -39.78
N PHE A 467 -27.24 0.61 -40.31
CA PHE A 467 -27.99 1.64 -39.58
C PHE A 467 -29.04 2.35 -40.44
N LEU A 468 -29.16 2.00 -41.72
CA LEU A 468 -30.21 2.52 -42.58
C LEU A 468 -31.33 1.50 -42.73
N MET A 469 -32.57 1.89 -42.46
CA MET A 469 -33.73 1.01 -42.53
C MET A 469 -34.26 0.91 -43.97
N ASP A 470 -34.46 -0.31 -44.47
CA ASP A 470 -35.10 -0.59 -45.76
C ASP A 470 -36.64 -0.58 -45.68
N GLN A 471 -37.33 -0.79 -46.81
CA GLN A 471 -38.79 -0.83 -46.86
C GLN A 471 -39.44 -1.96 -46.03
N ASN A 472 -38.66 -2.95 -45.60
CA ASN A 472 -39.11 -4.06 -44.75
C ASN A 472 -38.71 -3.85 -43.27
N ASN A 473 -38.26 -2.66 -42.91
CA ASN A 473 -37.75 -2.30 -41.57
C ASN A 473 -36.47 -3.03 -41.15
N HIS A 474 -35.70 -3.59 -42.09
CA HIS A 474 -34.40 -4.19 -41.77
C HIS A 474 -33.28 -3.17 -41.89
N LEU A 475 -32.33 -3.22 -40.96
CA LEU A 475 -31.13 -2.38 -41.04
C LEU A 475 -30.14 -2.94 -42.05
N GLN A 476 -29.78 -2.10 -43.03
CA GLN A 476 -28.87 -2.39 -44.11
C GLN A 476 -27.61 -1.52 -44.01
N LEU A 477 -26.54 -2.03 -44.60
CA LEU A 477 -25.31 -1.26 -44.85
C LEU A 477 -25.59 -0.18 -45.91
N ILE A 478 -24.86 0.94 -45.84
CA ILE A 478 -24.95 2.04 -46.83
C ILE A 478 -24.86 1.51 -48.27
N LYS A 479 -23.90 0.62 -48.54
CA LYS A 479 -23.67 0.03 -49.87
C LYS A 479 -24.80 -0.87 -50.39
N ASN A 480 -25.72 -1.30 -49.52
CA ASN A 480 -26.81 -2.20 -49.86
C ASN A 480 -28.12 -1.45 -50.12
N ILE A 481 -28.17 -0.12 -49.91
CA ILE A 481 -29.35 0.69 -50.15
C ILE A 481 -29.22 1.45 -51.46
N TYR A 482 -30.28 1.39 -52.25
CA TYR A 482 -30.42 2.15 -53.49
C TYR A 482 -31.58 3.14 -53.32
N PHE A 483 -31.30 4.42 -53.59
CA PHE A 483 -32.37 5.40 -53.75
C PHE A 483 -32.95 5.25 -55.17
N PRO A 484 -34.29 5.20 -55.30
CA PRO A 484 -34.95 5.06 -56.60
C PRO A 484 -34.69 6.25 -57.54
#